data_AF-A0A941J7A5-F1
#
_entry.id   AF-A0A941J7A5-F1
#
_cell.length_a   1.000
_cell.length_b   1.000
_cell.length_c   1.000
_cell.angle_alpha   90.00
_cell.angle_beta   90.00
_cell.angle_gamma   90.00
#
_symmetry.space_group_name_H-M   'P 1'
#
loop_
_entity.id
_entity.type
_entity.pdbx_description
1 polymer ?
#
loop_
_entity_poly.entity_id
_entity_poly.type
_entity_poly.pdbx_seq_one_letter_code
_entity_poly.pdbx_strand_id
1 'polypeptide(L)' 'MLGEADDLKKITKDDINLTVDVSNLDEGTHDVDLAVTVPEGVEWELDSKTVSVTITQKDEET' A
#
# COMPACT_ATOMS: atom_id res chain seq x y z
N MET A 1 7.52 -13.35 -0.12
CA MET A 1 8.07 -12.90 1.17
C MET A 1 9.24 -13.80 1.53
N LEU A 2 10.40 -13.18 1.78
CA LEU A 2 11.65 -13.83 2.13
C LEU A 2 12.17 -13.21 3.43
N GLY A 3 12.70 -14.00 4.35
CA GLY A 3 13.18 -13.51 5.65
C GLY A 3 13.54 -14.65 6.60
N GLU A 4 14.11 -14.30 7.76
CA GLU A 4 14.45 -15.28 8.80
C GLU A 4 13.17 -15.87 9.42
N ALA A 5 13.19 -17.18 9.71
CA ALA A 5 12.00 -17.89 10.18
C ALA A 5 11.45 -17.35 11.51
N ASP A 6 12.31 -16.85 12.39
CA ASP A 6 11.93 -16.28 13.68
C ASP A 6 11.34 -14.87 13.54
N ASP A 7 11.79 -14.08 12.56
CA ASP A 7 11.21 -12.77 12.26
C ASP A 7 9.86 -12.92 11.56
N LEU A 8 9.76 -13.81 10.57
CA LEU A 8 8.48 -14.10 9.88
C LEU A 8 7.38 -14.59 10.83
N LYS A 9 7.73 -15.28 11.93
CA LYS A 9 6.77 -15.72 12.96
C LYS A 9 6.27 -14.60 13.86
N LYS A 10 7.05 -13.53 14.02
CA LYS A 10 6.71 -12.37 14.85
C LYS A 10 5.91 -11.33 14.07
N ILE A 11 6.06 -11.29 12.75
CA ILE A 11 5.28 -10.39 11.91
C ILE A 11 3.80 -10.67 12.04
N THR A 12 3.05 -9.63 12.37
CA THR A 12 1.61 -9.64 12.38
C THR A 12 1.06 -8.80 11.22
N LYS A 13 -0.27 -8.84 11.03
CA LYS A 13 -0.90 -8.01 9.99
C LYS A 13 -0.72 -6.51 10.23
N ASP A 14 -0.50 -6.10 11.48
CA ASP A 14 -0.36 -4.69 11.87
C ASP A 14 1.02 -4.12 11.50
N ASP A 15 2.03 -4.99 11.43
CA ASP A 15 3.40 -4.62 11.04
C ASP A 15 3.54 -4.31 9.54
N ILE A 16 2.56 -4.73 8.73
CA ILE A 16 2.57 -4.56 7.27
C ILE A 16 1.62 -3.42 6.91
N ASN A 17 2.20 -2.31 6.43
CA ASN A 17 1.44 -1.12 6.09
C ASN A 17 1.53 -0.86 4.59
N LEU A 18 0.37 -0.84 3.92
CA LEU A 18 0.24 -0.50 2.51
C LEU A 18 -0.36 0.90 2.42
N THR A 19 0.37 1.81 1.78
CA THR A 19 -0.03 3.20 1.62
C THR A 19 0.08 3.62 0.16
N VAL A 20 -0.74 4.60 -0.20
CA VAL A 20 -0.76 5.19 -1.54
C VAL A 20 -0.89 6.70 -1.36
N ASP A 21 -0.02 7.47 -2.01
CA ASP A 21 -0.12 8.92 -1.99
C ASP A 21 -1.00 9.38 -3.16
N VAL A 22 -2.13 9.99 -2.82
CA VAL A 22 -3.07 10.58 -3.79
C VAL A 22 -3.18 12.10 -3.62
N SER A 23 -2.35 12.69 -2.76
CA SER A 23 -2.42 14.10 -2.36
C SER A 23 -2.18 15.08 -3.52
N ASN A 24 -1.47 14.64 -4.56
CA ASN A 24 -1.10 15.45 -5.73
C ASN A 24 -1.86 15.05 -7.00
N LEU A 25 -2.93 14.26 -6.88
CA LEU A 25 -3.69 13.76 -8.02
C LEU A 25 -4.99 14.54 -8.18
N ASP A 26 -5.31 14.85 -9.43
CA ASP A 26 -6.55 15.51 -9.82
C ASP A 26 -7.71 14.51 -9.89
N GLU A 27 -8.94 15.01 -10.04
CA GLU A 27 -10.11 14.16 -10.29
C GLU A 27 -9.92 13.27 -11.52
N GLY A 28 -10.43 12.04 -11.44
CA GLY A 28 -10.31 11.03 -12.50
C GLY A 28 -9.58 9.77 -12.05
N THR A 29 -9.25 8.92 -13.02
CA THR A 29 -8.60 7.62 -12.79
C THR A 29 -7.10 7.76 -12.96
N HIS A 30 -6.35 7.36 -11.93
CA HIS A 30 -4.89 7.39 -11.91
C HIS A 30 -4.34 6.04 -11.50
N ASP A 31 -3.27 5.64 -12.16
CA ASP A 31 -2.48 4.48 -11.79
C ASP A 31 -1.34 4.95 -10.87
N VAL A 32 -1.34 4.43 -9.65
CA VAL A 32 -0.46 4.88 -8.56
C VAL A 32 0.31 3.70 -7.98
N ASP A 33 1.55 3.95 -7.62
CA ASP A 33 2.41 2.95 -7.00
C ASP A 33 2.08 2.78 -5.50
N LEU A 34 1.93 1.52 -5.07
CA LEU A 34 1.80 1.16 -3.67
C LEU A 34 3.16 1.23 -2.99
N ALA A 35 3.19 2.00 -1.90
CA ALA A 35 4.27 1.93 -0.93
C ALA A 35 3.94 0.88 0.12
N VAL A 36 4.73 -0.20 0.15
CA VAL A 36 4.65 -1.24 1.17
C VAL A 36 5.75 -0.99 2.20
N THR A 37 5.36 -0.84 3.46
CA THR A 37 6.28 -0.78 4.60
C THR A 37 6.19 -2.10 5.35
N VAL A 38 7.32 -2.79 5.47
CA VAL A 38 7.48 -4.03 6.24
C VAL A 38 8.62 -3.85 7.25
N PRO A 39 8.60 -4.60 8.37
CA PRO A 39 9.66 -4.54 9.36
C PRO A 39 11.00 -5.03 8.82
N GLU A 40 12.09 -4.62 9.48
CA GLU A 40 13.45 -4.99 9.09
C GLU A 40 13.66 -6.50 9.06
N GLY A 41 14.46 -6.97 8.09
CA GLY A 41 14.75 -8.39 7.92
C GLY A 41 13.75 -9.17 7.07
N VAL A 42 12.71 -8.51 6.55
CA VAL A 42 11.74 -9.13 5.64
C VAL A 42 11.66 -8.41 4.30
N GLU A 43 11.89 -9.18 3.26
CA GLU A 43 11.71 -8.75 1.88
C GLU A 43 10.30 -9.14 1.39
N TRP A 44 9.59 -8.14 0.91
CA TRP A 44 8.25 -8.29 0.35
C TRP A 44 8.24 -7.82 -1.10
N GLU A 45 7.70 -8.65 -1.98
CA GLU A 45 7.41 -8.26 -3.36
C GLU A 45 5.93 -8.51 -3.63
N LEU A 46 5.27 -7.49 -4.18
CA LEU A 46 3.94 -7.60 -4.75
C LEU A 46 4.09 -7.89 -6.25
N ASP A 47 3.31 -8.85 -6.77
CA ASP A 47 3.18 -9.09 -8.20
C ASP A 47 2.73 -7.82 -8.96
N SER A 48 1.88 -7.00 -8.33
CA SER A 48 1.41 -5.73 -8.87
C SER A 48 1.67 -4.60 -7.88
N LYS A 49 2.63 -3.74 -8.22
CA LYS A 49 2.94 -2.52 -7.44
C LYS A 49 2.04 -1.35 -7.79
N THR A 50 1.31 -1.41 -8.91
CA THR A 50 0.46 -0.33 -9.39
C THR A 50 -1.01 -0.67 -9.15
N VAL A 51 -1.78 0.27 -8.61
CA VAL A 51 -3.23 0.17 -8.47
C VAL A 51 -3.91 1.33 -9.15
N SER A 52 -5.12 1.08 -9.63
CA SER A 52 -5.96 2.11 -10.23
C SER A 52 -6.85 2.73 -9.15
N VAL A 53 -6.67 4.02 -8.90
CA VAL A 53 -7.50 4.81 -7.98
C VAL A 53 -8.35 5.78 -8.78
N THR A 54 -9.60 5.95 -8.39
CA THR A 54 -10.48 6.96 -8.99
C THR A 54 -10.82 8.01 -7.94
N ILE A 55 -10.43 9.25 -8.22
CA ILE A 55 -10.67 10.40 -7.35
C ILE A 55 -11.91 11.10 -7.88
N THR A 56 -12.92 11.20 -7.04
CA THR A 56 -14.15 11.94 -7.33
C THR A 56 -14.33 13.05 -6.30
N GLN A 57 -14.87 14.19 -6.72
CA GLN A 57 -15.39 15.17 -5.78
C GLN A 57 -16.32 14.50 -4.77
N LYS A 58 -16.13 14.86 -3.51
CA LYS A 58 -17.03 14.43 -2.44
C LYS A 58 -18.32 15.23 -2.59
N ASP A 59 -19.37 14.59 -3.09
CA ASP A 59 -20.72 15.13 -2.94
C ASP A 59 -21.02 15.23 -1.44
N GLU A 60 -21.25 16.45 -0.95
CA GLU A 60 -21.82 16.65 0.38
C GLU A 60 -23.22 16.06 0.38
N GLU A 61 -23.41 14.93 1.07
CA GLU A 61 -24.74 14.42 1.38
C GLU A 61 -25.48 15.53 2.14
N THR A 62 -26.42 16.18 1.46
CA THR A 62 -27.23 17.29 1.97
C THR A 62 -28.45 16.76 2.72
#